data_AF-A0A1V6H369-F1
#
_entry.id   AF-A0A1V6H369-F1
#
_cell.length_a   1.000
_cell.length_b   1.000
_cell.length_c   1.000
_cell.angle_alpha   90.00
_cell.angle_beta   90.00
_cell.angle_gamma   90.00
#
_symmetry.space_group_name_H-M   'P 1'
#
loop_
_entity.id
_entity.type
_entity.pdbx_description
1 polymer ?
#
loop_
_entity_poly.entity_id
_entity_poly.type
_entity_poly.pdbx_seq_one_letter_code
_entity_poly.pdbx_strand_id
1 'polypeptide(L)'
;MAKQKSERRCPAGTVALGVDETVETAYQIVGGRVQIEWKWDTWENFYLQSPFVFGALECIERAKSTIRVQANEDTVLRPLSAEELSNPEDPELAASVLQSLTLFLKQIVQEKYFGLALSESEKMYRAFETYVKKADKQRAIDCYSRFVTGFPTSPFIDRMLHYIQDISLGKDLVVEIPENDEDAFLSILTQATDADPLQNLSLLKKFEERFPNSAHYERIIDMIIGEYDKLGDEYQLNHYLRKFIYTYPSSSTADQKLLMLISVQRKSGEPSWYENGLRFLLLYPESELIGTVRKFMGIDR
;
A
#
# COMPACT_ATOMS: atom_id res chain seq x y z
N MET A 1 -24.07 41.52 -28.86
CA MET A 1 -25.31 41.36 -28.07
C MET A 1 -25.38 39.91 -27.60
N ALA A 2 -24.92 39.62 -26.39
CA ALA A 2 -24.94 38.26 -25.83
C ALA A 2 -26.39 37.87 -25.51
N LYS A 3 -26.92 36.85 -26.18
CA LYS A 3 -28.18 36.22 -25.76
C LYS A 3 -27.96 35.70 -24.34
N GLN A 4 -28.68 36.27 -23.37
CA GLN A 4 -28.82 35.72 -22.03
C GLN A 4 -29.37 34.29 -22.18
N LYS A 5 -28.48 33.29 -22.19
CA LYS A 5 -28.89 31.88 -22.19
C LYS A 5 -29.54 31.65 -20.83
N SER A 6 -30.85 31.43 -20.84
CA SER A 6 -31.65 31.32 -19.63
C SER A 6 -31.12 30.17 -18.77
N GLU A 7 -30.74 30.50 -17.53
CA GLU A 7 -30.42 29.52 -16.51
C GLU A 7 -31.55 28.48 -16.41
N ARG A 8 -31.18 27.21 -16.35
CA ARG A 8 -32.11 26.09 -16.16
C ARG A 8 -32.31 25.89 -14.66
N ARG A 9 -33.55 25.97 -14.21
CA ARG A 9 -33.93 25.58 -12.84
C ARG A 9 -34.26 24.08 -12.82
N CYS A 10 -33.60 23.36 -11.93
CA CYS A 10 -33.75 21.93 -11.71
C CYS A 10 -34.31 21.71 -10.29
N PRO A 11 -35.59 21.33 -10.15
CA PRO A 11 -36.13 20.94 -8.86
C PRO A 11 -35.36 19.78 -8.23
N ALA A 12 -35.38 19.69 -6.90
CA ALA A 12 -34.80 18.55 -6.17
C ALA A 12 -35.28 17.20 -6.75
N GLY A 13 -34.35 16.27 -6.94
CA GLY A 13 -34.59 14.96 -7.54
C GLY A 13 -34.47 14.90 -9.07
N THR A 14 -34.36 16.05 -9.76
CA THR A 14 -34.26 16.07 -11.23
C THR A 14 -32.91 15.51 -11.70
N VAL A 15 -32.93 14.52 -12.59
CA VAL A 15 -31.72 14.06 -13.29
C VAL A 15 -31.36 15.07 -14.37
N ALA A 16 -30.21 15.73 -14.21
CA ALA A 16 -29.69 16.71 -15.16
C ALA A 16 -28.89 16.04 -16.29
N LEU A 17 -28.29 14.88 -16.01
CA LEU A 17 -27.50 14.08 -16.96
C LEU A 17 -27.59 12.60 -16.58
N GLY A 18 -27.91 11.71 -17.52
CA GLY A 18 -27.92 10.26 -17.33
C GLY A 18 -26.64 9.57 -17.82
N VAL A 19 -26.36 8.37 -17.32
CA VAL A 19 -25.28 7.50 -17.83
C VAL A 19 -25.66 7.01 -19.24
N ASP A 20 -24.66 6.85 -20.11
CA ASP A 20 -24.81 6.39 -21.51
C ASP A 20 -25.57 7.35 -22.45
N GLU A 21 -25.99 8.52 -21.96
CA GLU A 21 -26.57 9.59 -22.76
C GLU A 21 -25.47 10.38 -23.48
N THR A 22 -25.67 10.71 -24.76
CA THR A 22 -24.72 11.56 -25.50
C THR A 22 -24.81 12.99 -24.95
N VAL A 23 -23.67 13.53 -24.52
CA VAL A 23 -23.64 14.84 -23.85
C VAL A 23 -23.54 15.95 -24.89
N GLU A 24 -24.65 16.62 -25.17
CA GLU A 24 -24.69 17.76 -26.10
C GLU A 24 -24.47 19.11 -25.38
N THR A 25 -24.65 19.15 -24.07
CA THR A 25 -24.57 20.38 -23.27
C THR A 25 -23.98 20.07 -21.90
N ALA A 26 -22.92 20.80 -21.54
CA ALA A 26 -22.38 20.80 -20.19
C ALA A 26 -23.14 21.81 -19.32
N TYR A 27 -22.96 21.73 -18.00
CA TYR A 27 -23.64 22.63 -17.08
C TYR A 27 -22.69 23.14 -16.01
N GLN A 28 -22.73 24.46 -15.78
CA GLN A 28 -22.15 25.10 -14.60
C GLN A 28 -23.23 25.26 -13.53
N ILE A 29 -22.90 24.91 -12.30
CA ILE A 29 -23.77 25.13 -11.15
C ILE A 29 -23.66 26.59 -10.75
N VAL A 30 -24.78 27.32 -10.83
CA VAL A 30 -24.86 28.73 -10.42
C VAL A 30 -25.31 28.83 -8.97
N GLY A 31 -26.22 27.95 -8.54
CA GLY A 31 -26.69 27.86 -7.16
C GLY A 31 -27.30 26.49 -6.84
N GLY A 32 -27.25 26.08 -5.58
CA GLY A 32 -27.67 24.75 -5.13
C GLY A 32 -26.57 23.69 -5.23
N ARG A 33 -26.97 22.42 -5.13
CA ARG A 33 -26.07 21.27 -5.10
C ARG A 33 -26.59 20.12 -5.95
N VAL A 34 -25.68 19.48 -6.66
CA VAL A 34 -25.95 18.24 -7.41
C VAL A 34 -25.19 17.08 -6.79
N GLN A 35 -25.81 15.92 -6.79
CA GLN A 35 -25.18 14.64 -6.54
C GLN A 35 -24.70 14.08 -7.89
N ILE A 36 -23.43 13.72 -7.95
CA ILE A 36 -22.85 12.99 -9.06
C ILE A 36 -22.75 11.53 -8.63
N GLU A 37 -23.21 10.62 -9.47
CA GLU A 37 -23.03 9.19 -9.30
C GLU A 37 -22.24 8.66 -10.50
N TRP A 38 -21.33 7.73 -10.30
CA TRP A 38 -20.67 7.03 -11.40
C TRP A 38 -20.54 5.55 -11.07
N LYS A 39 -20.25 4.75 -12.10
CA LYS A 39 -20.06 3.32 -11.94
C LYS A 39 -18.76 2.88 -12.61
N TRP A 40 -17.77 2.52 -11.79
CA TRP A 40 -16.61 1.74 -12.22
C TRP A 40 -16.86 0.27 -11.84
N ASP A 41 -16.52 -0.12 -10.61
CA ASP A 41 -16.81 -1.46 -10.04
C ASP A 41 -17.98 -1.42 -9.03
N THR A 42 -18.12 -0.32 -8.28
CA THR A 42 -19.24 0.00 -7.38
C THR A 42 -19.92 1.31 -7.79
N TRP A 43 -21.15 1.53 -7.35
CA TRP A 43 -21.83 2.82 -7.50
C TRP A 43 -21.37 3.77 -6.40
N GLU A 44 -20.65 4.82 -6.76
CA GLU A 44 -20.17 5.84 -5.85
C GLU A 44 -20.91 7.16 -6.07
N ASN A 45 -20.97 8.00 -5.03
CA ASN A 45 -21.54 9.32 -5.16
C ASN A 45 -20.78 10.40 -4.37
N PHE A 46 -20.83 11.62 -4.88
CA PHE A 46 -20.32 12.81 -4.20
C PHE A 46 -21.11 14.04 -4.64
N TYR A 47 -20.94 15.15 -3.92
CA TYR A 47 -21.69 16.38 -4.17
C TYR A 47 -20.82 17.45 -4.81
N LEU A 48 -21.38 18.13 -5.81
CA LEU A 48 -20.84 19.34 -6.41
C LEU A 48 -21.77 20.53 -6.11
N GLN A 49 -21.19 21.71 -6.02
CA GLN A 49 -21.88 22.98 -5.77
C GLN A 49 -21.33 24.10 -6.66
N SER A 50 -21.93 25.29 -6.61
CA SER A 50 -21.39 26.44 -7.34
C SER A 50 -19.94 26.74 -6.91
N PRO A 51 -19.00 27.05 -7.85
CA PRO A 51 -19.19 27.30 -9.27
C PRO A 51 -18.77 26.11 -10.18
N PHE A 52 -18.88 24.86 -9.71
CA PHE A 52 -18.39 23.70 -10.45
C PHE A 52 -19.18 23.43 -11.74
N VAL A 53 -18.48 22.89 -12.74
CA VAL A 53 -18.99 22.41 -14.03
C VAL A 53 -19.00 20.88 -14.08
N PHE A 54 -20.00 20.29 -14.73
CA PHE A 54 -20.06 18.85 -15.06
C PHE A 54 -20.44 18.62 -16.53
N GLY A 55 -20.06 17.45 -17.08
CA GLY A 55 -20.28 17.08 -18.48
C GLY A 55 -19.37 17.82 -19.47
N ALA A 56 -18.33 18.51 -19.00
CA ALA A 56 -17.49 19.36 -19.85
C ALA A 56 -16.67 18.56 -20.87
N LEU A 57 -16.01 17.49 -20.44
CA LEU A 57 -15.21 16.64 -21.33
C LEU A 57 -16.10 15.95 -22.36
N GLU A 58 -17.20 15.36 -21.90
CA GLU A 58 -18.12 14.64 -22.77
C GLU A 58 -18.82 15.57 -23.78
N CYS A 59 -19.09 16.82 -23.40
CA CYS A 59 -19.65 17.83 -24.31
C CYS A 59 -18.65 18.23 -25.40
N ILE A 60 -17.37 18.39 -25.07
CA ILE A 60 -16.30 18.72 -26.04
C ILE A 60 -16.09 17.53 -27.00
N GLU A 61 -16.01 16.32 -26.47
CA GLU A 61 -15.73 15.10 -27.24
C GLU A 61 -16.97 14.52 -27.94
N ARG A 62 -18.17 15.04 -27.63
CA ARG A 62 -19.47 14.44 -28.02
C ARG A 62 -19.57 12.98 -27.61
N ALA A 63 -19.06 12.67 -26.42
CA ALA A 63 -19.03 11.34 -25.85
C ALA A 63 -20.32 11.04 -25.07
N LYS A 64 -20.49 9.76 -24.74
CA LYS A 64 -21.51 9.33 -23.78
C LYS A 64 -21.08 9.69 -22.37
N SER A 65 -22.03 10.12 -21.54
CA SER A 65 -21.78 10.39 -20.13
C SER A 65 -21.40 9.11 -19.40
N THR A 66 -20.32 9.18 -18.62
CA THR A 66 -19.91 8.13 -17.68
C THR A 66 -20.49 8.34 -16.28
N ILE A 67 -21.16 9.48 -16.07
CA ILE A 67 -21.70 9.90 -14.78
C ILE A 67 -23.21 10.16 -14.88
N ARG A 68 -23.93 9.92 -13.77
CA ARG A 68 -25.28 10.40 -13.53
C ARG A 68 -25.21 11.65 -12.67
N VAL A 69 -26.00 12.67 -13.00
CA VAL A 69 -26.08 13.90 -12.22
C VAL A 69 -27.52 14.16 -11.83
N GLN A 70 -27.77 14.27 -10.53
CA GLN A 70 -29.09 14.52 -9.97
C GLN A 70 -29.06 15.76 -9.07
N ALA A 71 -30.02 16.67 -9.24
CA ALA A 71 -30.19 17.80 -8.33
C ALA A 71 -30.58 17.29 -6.95
N ASN A 72 -29.78 17.60 -5.92
CA ASN A 72 -30.08 17.18 -4.55
C ASN A 72 -31.09 18.14 -3.88
N GLU A 73 -31.03 19.41 -4.28
CA GLU A 73 -31.93 20.48 -3.87
C GLU A 73 -32.31 21.31 -5.10
N ASP A 74 -33.16 22.32 -4.94
CA ASP A 74 -33.50 23.22 -6.03
C ASP A 74 -32.23 23.92 -6.54
N THR A 75 -31.81 23.55 -7.75
CA THR A 75 -30.50 23.87 -8.31
C THR A 75 -30.66 24.71 -9.57
N VAL A 76 -29.79 25.70 -9.75
CA VAL A 76 -29.74 26.55 -10.93
C VAL A 76 -28.49 26.20 -11.74
N LEU A 77 -28.69 25.84 -13.00
CA LEU A 77 -27.65 25.40 -13.92
C LEU A 77 -27.55 26.36 -15.10
N ARG A 78 -26.35 26.82 -15.41
CA ARG A 78 -26.05 27.54 -16.65
C ARG A 78 -25.61 26.52 -17.72
N PRO A 79 -26.37 26.35 -18.82
CA PRO A 79 -25.96 25.48 -19.91
C PRO A 79 -24.74 26.08 -20.64
N LEU A 80 -23.78 25.22 -20.96
CA LEU A 80 -22.54 25.55 -21.65
C LEU A 80 -22.40 24.68 -22.90
N SER A 81 -22.07 25.32 -24.02
CA SER A 81 -21.73 24.68 -25.28
C SER A 81 -20.23 24.35 -25.35
N ALA A 82 -19.86 23.42 -26.23
CA ALA A 82 -18.45 23.07 -26.49
C ALA A 82 -17.59 24.28 -26.91
N GLU A 83 -18.18 25.24 -27.65
CA GLU A 83 -17.51 26.49 -28.03
C GLU A 83 -17.20 27.37 -26.83
N GLU A 84 -18.14 27.49 -25.87
CA GLU A 84 -17.94 28.26 -24.64
C GLU A 84 -16.91 27.60 -23.72
N LEU A 85 -16.91 26.27 -23.62
CA LEU A 85 -15.92 25.53 -22.84
C LEU A 85 -14.50 25.66 -23.39
N SER A 86 -14.37 25.90 -24.70
CA SER A 86 -13.08 26.05 -25.40
C SER A 86 -12.64 27.52 -25.51
N ASN A 87 -13.42 28.47 -25.00
CA ASN A 87 -13.14 29.89 -25.14
C ASN A 87 -12.11 30.37 -24.10
N PRO A 88 -10.90 30.80 -24.50
CA PRO A 88 -9.88 31.29 -23.58
C PRO A 88 -10.18 32.69 -22.99
N GLU A 89 -11.19 33.40 -23.50
CA GLU A 89 -11.50 34.78 -23.11
C GLU A 89 -12.37 34.91 -21.85
N ASP A 90 -12.83 33.80 -21.26
CA ASP A 90 -13.60 33.77 -20.00
C ASP A 90 -12.77 33.11 -18.87
N PRO A 91 -11.96 33.89 -18.13
CA PRO A 91 -11.07 33.34 -17.10
C PRO A 91 -11.82 32.76 -15.89
N GLU A 92 -13.03 33.24 -15.60
CA GLU A 92 -13.85 32.72 -14.50
C GLU A 92 -14.37 31.32 -14.85
N LEU A 93 -14.89 31.15 -16.07
CA LEU A 93 -15.31 29.83 -16.56
C LEU A 93 -14.12 28.86 -16.66
N ALA A 94 -12.98 29.32 -17.15
CA ALA A 94 -11.77 28.51 -17.22
C ALA A 94 -11.34 28.01 -15.82
N ALA A 95 -11.40 28.87 -14.80
CA ALA A 95 -11.12 28.49 -13.43
C ALA A 95 -12.13 27.45 -12.90
N SER A 96 -13.42 27.64 -13.15
CA SER A 96 -14.47 26.67 -12.79
C SER A 96 -14.26 25.30 -13.44
N VAL A 97 -13.92 25.26 -14.73
CA VAL A 97 -13.63 24.02 -15.45
C VAL A 97 -12.40 23.31 -14.87
N LEU A 98 -11.30 24.04 -14.64
CA LEU A 98 -10.09 23.47 -14.05
C LEU A 98 -10.31 22.93 -12.64
N GLN A 99 -11.05 23.68 -11.80
CA GLN A 99 -11.39 23.24 -10.45
C GLN A 99 -12.24 21.96 -10.47
N SER A 100 -13.23 21.89 -11.37
CA SER A 100 -14.01 20.68 -11.58
C SER A 100 -13.15 19.49 -12.00
N LEU A 101 -12.33 19.64 -13.04
CA LEU A 101 -11.47 18.56 -13.54
C LEU A 101 -10.50 18.07 -12.48
N THR A 102 -9.93 18.97 -11.68
CA THR A 102 -9.03 18.63 -10.58
C THR A 102 -9.75 17.79 -9.51
N LEU A 103 -10.99 18.15 -9.18
CA LEU A 103 -11.78 17.40 -8.22
C LEU A 103 -12.14 16.01 -8.75
N PHE A 104 -12.58 15.90 -10.01
CA PHE A 104 -12.83 14.61 -10.67
C PHE A 104 -11.58 13.74 -10.72
N LEU A 105 -10.44 14.29 -11.11
CA LEU A 105 -9.17 13.57 -11.14
C LEU A 105 -8.76 13.11 -9.74
N LYS A 106 -8.91 13.96 -8.72
CA LYS A 106 -8.64 13.59 -7.33
C LYS A 106 -9.50 12.42 -6.89
N GLN A 107 -10.79 12.41 -7.25
CA GLN A 107 -11.66 11.28 -6.94
C GLN A 107 -11.20 10.00 -7.66
N ILE A 108 -10.94 10.06 -8.96
CA ILE A 108 -10.44 8.91 -9.74
C ILE A 108 -9.11 8.36 -9.16
N VAL A 109 -8.20 9.25 -8.75
CA VAL A 109 -6.92 8.86 -8.13
C VAL A 109 -7.15 8.28 -6.73
N GLN A 110 -8.06 8.85 -5.93
CA GLN A 110 -8.44 8.29 -4.62
C GLN A 110 -9.08 6.91 -4.75
N GLU A 111 -9.87 6.67 -5.79
CA GLU A 111 -10.44 5.36 -6.09
C GLU A 111 -9.36 4.37 -6.52
N LYS A 112 -8.55 4.72 -7.53
CA LYS A 112 -7.54 3.82 -8.10
C LYS A 112 -6.38 3.50 -7.17
N TYR A 113 -5.94 4.46 -6.35
CA TYR A 113 -4.73 4.30 -5.53
C TYR A 113 -5.01 4.09 -4.04
N PHE A 114 -6.14 4.58 -3.52
CA PHE A 114 -6.41 4.54 -2.08
C PHE A 114 -7.58 3.63 -1.68
N GLY A 115 -8.30 3.01 -2.63
CA GLY A 115 -9.42 2.12 -2.30
C GLY A 115 -10.50 2.82 -1.46
N LEU A 116 -10.69 4.13 -1.63
CA LEU A 116 -11.67 4.88 -0.84
C LEU A 116 -13.13 4.63 -1.29
N ALA A 117 -13.33 3.99 -2.45
CA ALA A 117 -14.59 3.43 -2.98
C ALA A 117 -14.89 2.00 -2.46
N LEU A 118 -14.20 1.57 -1.41
CA LEU A 118 -14.61 0.36 -0.70
C LEU A 118 -15.78 0.73 0.22
N SER A 119 -16.85 -0.05 0.17
CA SER A 119 -17.94 0.07 1.16
C SER A 119 -17.36 0.02 2.57
N GLU A 120 -18.04 0.59 3.57
CA GLU A 120 -17.60 0.46 4.97
C GLU A 120 -17.31 -1.00 5.36
N SER A 121 -18.09 -1.95 4.81
CA SER A 121 -17.84 -3.37 4.97
C SER A 121 -16.54 -3.83 4.30
N GLU A 122 -16.20 -3.33 3.13
CA GLU A 122 -14.97 -3.73 2.46
C GLU A 122 -13.74 -3.04 3.06
N LYS A 123 -13.87 -1.80 3.56
CA LYS A 123 -12.84 -1.13 4.37
C LYS A 123 -12.53 -1.88 5.66
N MET A 124 -13.56 -2.29 6.40
CA MET A 124 -13.35 -3.10 7.61
C MET A 124 -12.79 -4.49 7.29
N TYR A 125 -13.17 -5.09 6.17
CA TYR A 125 -12.57 -6.34 5.70
C TYR A 125 -11.08 -6.18 5.38
N ARG A 126 -10.68 -5.11 4.67
CA ARG A 126 -9.25 -4.80 4.43
C ARG A 126 -8.49 -4.51 5.72
N ALA A 127 -9.12 -3.84 6.69
CA ALA A 127 -8.53 -3.63 8.00
C ALA A 127 -8.29 -4.97 8.73
N PHE A 128 -9.25 -5.89 8.65
CA PHE A 128 -9.08 -7.26 9.13
C PHE A 128 -7.95 -8.00 8.42
N GLU A 129 -7.89 -7.99 7.09
CA GLU A 129 -6.78 -8.58 6.32
C GLU A 129 -5.43 -8.00 6.75
N THR A 130 -5.38 -6.71 7.09
CA THR A 130 -4.17 -6.05 7.59
C THR A 130 -3.77 -6.57 8.96
N TYR A 131 -4.70 -6.73 9.91
CA TYR A 131 -4.40 -7.31 11.22
C TYR A 131 -3.98 -8.78 11.12
N VAL A 132 -4.59 -9.53 10.21
CA VAL A 132 -4.20 -10.90 9.88
C VAL A 132 -2.78 -10.95 9.33
N LYS A 133 -2.43 -10.09 8.37
CA LYS A 133 -1.06 -9.97 7.83
C LYS A 133 -0.05 -9.56 8.90
N LYS A 134 -0.45 -8.71 9.83
CA LYS A 134 0.37 -8.30 11.00
C LYS A 134 0.36 -9.33 12.14
N ALA A 135 -0.31 -10.46 11.96
CA ALA A 135 -0.50 -11.52 12.95
C ALA A 135 -0.99 -11.02 14.34
N ASP A 136 -1.73 -9.90 14.36
CA ASP A 136 -2.33 -9.34 15.56
C ASP A 136 -3.67 -10.05 15.83
N LYS A 137 -3.59 -11.19 16.50
CA LYS A 137 -4.74 -12.09 16.78
C LYS A 137 -5.86 -11.35 17.50
N GLN A 138 -5.54 -10.53 18.50
CA GLN A 138 -6.54 -9.82 19.31
C GLN A 138 -7.28 -8.78 18.48
N ARG A 139 -6.56 -7.94 17.72
CA ARG A 139 -7.20 -6.92 16.88
C ARG A 139 -7.97 -7.54 15.72
N ALA A 140 -7.51 -8.66 15.16
CA ALA A 140 -8.26 -9.40 14.14
C ALA A 140 -9.59 -9.93 14.69
N ILE A 141 -9.61 -10.51 15.91
CA ILE A 141 -10.83 -10.98 16.59
C ILE A 141 -11.78 -9.80 16.87
N ASP A 142 -11.27 -8.70 17.42
CA ASP A 142 -12.07 -7.52 17.74
C ASP A 142 -12.67 -6.89 16.47
N CYS A 143 -11.89 -6.84 15.39
CA CYS A 143 -12.34 -6.35 14.09
C CYS A 143 -13.44 -7.24 13.51
N TYR A 144 -13.28 -8.57 13.55
CA TYR A 144 -14.31 -9.52 13.13
C TYR A 144 -15.60 -9.40 13.95
N SER A 145 -15.50 -9.28 15.28
CA SER A 145 -16.67 -9.12 16.15
C SER A 145 -17.48 -7.86 15.80
N ARG A 146 -16.79 -6.73 15.59
CA ARG A 146 -17.42 -5.48 15.12
C ARG A 146 -17.99 -5.63 13.71
N PHE A 147 -17.31 -6.37 12.84
CA PHE A 147 -17.70 -6.59 11.46
C PHE A 147 -19.03 -7.35 11.34
N VAL A 148 -19.15 -8.50 12.00
CA VAL A 148 -20.36 -9.33 11.96
C VAL A 148 -21.55 -8.59 12.59
N THR A 149 -21.29 -7.77 13.60
CA THR A 149 -22.31 -6.92 14.23
C THR A 149 -22.79 -5.80 13.30
N GLY A 150 -21.86 -5.15 12.59
CA GLY A 150 -22.18 -4.04 11.69
C GLY A 150 -22.73 -4.46 10.32
N PHE A 151 -22.32 -5.63 9.82
CA PHE A 151 -22.60 -6.10 8.46
C PHE A 151 -22.97 -7.59 8.42
N PRO A 152 -24.04 -8.03 9.10
CA PRO A 152 -24.36 -9.44 9.32
C PRO A 152 -24.66 -10.26 8.05
N THR A 153 -24.97 -9.62 6.93
CA THR A 153 -25.24 -10.25 5.63
C THR A 153 -24.08 -10.13 4.64
N SER A 154 -22.93 -9.63 5.09
CA SER A 154 -21.78 -9.39 4.22
C SER A 154 -21.16 -10.69 3.71
N PRO A 155 -20.84 -10.79 2.41
CA PRO A 155 -20.18 -11.97 1.84
C PRO A 155 -18.75 -12.17 2.36
N PHE A 156 -18.19 -11.18 3.07
CA PHE A 156 -16.86 -11.28 3.67
C PHE A 156 -16.84 -12.06 5.00
N ILE A 157 -18.00 -12.28 5.64
CA ILE A 157 -18.08 -12.96 6.95
C ILE A 157 -17.49 -14.37 6.86
N ASP A 158 -17.88 -15.16 5.86
CA ASP A 158 -17.39 -16.55 5.73
C ASP A 158 -15.88 -16.60 5.52
N ARG A 159 -15.32 -15.62 4.80
CA ARG A 159 -13.87 -15.49 4.57
C ARG A 159 -13.12 -15.15 5.86
N MET A 160 -13.66 -14.25 6.67
CA MET A 160 -13.08 -13.89 7.96
C MET A 160 -13.24 -15.02 9.00
N LEU A 161 -14.38 -15.73 8.96
CA LEU A 161 -14.70 -16.80 9.90
C LEU A 161 -13.69 -17.94 9.82
N HIS A 162 -13.22 -18.31 8.63
CA HIS A 162 -12.18 -19.34 8.47
C HIS A 162 -10.90 -18.97 9.24
N TYR A 163 -10.45 -17.72 9.13
CA TYR A 163 -9.29 -17.22 9.87
C TYR A 163 -9.52 -17.19 11.39
N ILE A 164 -10.69 -16.77 11.83
CA ILE A 164 -11.04 -16.74 13.26
C ILE A 164 -11.14 -18.15 13.85
N GLN A 165 -11.63 -19.12 13.09
CA GLN A 165 -11.65 -20.53 13.48
C GLN A 165 -10.24 -21.06 13.65
N ASP A 166 -9.32 -20.76 12.72
CA ASP A 166 -7.92 -21.17 12.85
C ASP A 166 -7.21 -20.53 14.05
N ILE A 167 -7.46 -19.25 14.32
CA ILE A 167 -6.97 -18.55 15.53
C ILE A 167 -7.54 -19.21 16.80
N SER A 168 -8.84 -19.52 16.82
CA SER A 168 -9.54 -20.11 17.98
C SER A 168 -9.13 -21.56 18.24
N LEU A 169 -8.69 -22.28 17.21
CA LEU A 169 -8.12 -23.63 17.30
C LEU A 169 -6.65 -23.62 17.72
N GLY A 170 -6.07 -22.45 17.97
CA GLY A 170 -4.66 -22.31 18.36
C GLY A 170 -3.68 -22.66 17.25
N LYS A 171 -4.13 -22.72 15.99
CA LYS A 171 -3.21 -22.84 14.86
C LYS A 171 -2.47 -21.52 14.71
N ASP A 172 -1.15 -21.58 14.60
CA ASP A 172 -0.39 -20.39 14.24
C ASP A 172 -0.86 -19.89 12.88
N LEU A 173 -1.02 -18.56 12.76
CA LEU A 173 -1.36 -17.90 11.50
C LEU A 173 -0.26 -18.25 10.50
N VAL A 174 -0.52 -19.28 9.68
CA VAL A 174 0.39 -19.72 8.63
C VAL A 174 0.34 -18.63 7.58
N VAL A 175 1.27 -17.68 7.65
CA VAL A 175 1.47 -16.78 6.52
C VAL A 175 1.95 -17.65 5.36
N GLU A 176 1.09 -17.82 4.38
CA GLU A 176 1.43 -18.48 3.12
C GLU A 176 2.32 -17.53 2.33
N ILE A 177 3.47 -18.04 1.89
CA ILE A 177 4.35 -17.32 0.99
C ILE A 177 3.86 -17.56 -0.44
N PRO A 178 3.69 -16.52 -1.27
CA PRO A 178 3.39 -16.64 -2.69
C PRO A 178 4.27 -17.66 -3.41
N GLU A 179 3.79 -18.20 -4.53
CA GLU A 179 4.55 -19.20 -5.31
C GLU A 179 5.68 -18.60 -6.14
N ASN A 180 5.57 -17.32 -6.47
CA ASN A 180 6.57 -16.55 -7.19
C ASN A 180 7.54 -15.90 -6.18
N ASP A 181 8.85 -15.93 -6.46
CA ASP A 181 9.87 -15.44 -5.54
C ASP A 181 9.91 -13.91 -5.41
N GLU A 182 9.60 -13.17 -6.48
CA GLU A 182 9.51 -11.72 -6.47
C GLU A 182 8.30 -11.24 -5.64
N ASP A 183 7.12 -11.84 -5.84
CA ASP A 183 5.93 -11.56 -5.03
C ASP A 183 6.13 -11.95 -3.57
N ALA A 184 6.80 -13.08 -3.33
CA ALA A 184 7.16 -13.53 -1.98
C ALA A 184 8.11 -12.55 -1.28
N PHE A 185 9.09 -12.02 -2.01
CA PHE A 185 10.02 -11.03 -1.49
C PHE A 185 9.33 -9.70 -1.19
N LEU A 186 8.42 -9.24 -2.06
CA LEU A 186 7.61 -8.05 -1.81
C LEU A 186 6.69 -8.24 -0.59
N SER A 187 6.11 -9.43 -0.41
CA SER A 187 5.32 -9.76 0.78
C SER A 187 6.14 -9.65 2.06
N ILE A 188 7.39 -10.12 2.05
CA ILE A 188 8.32 -9.97 3.19
C ILE A 188 8.57 -8.50 3.50
N LEU A 189 8.90 -7.69 2.49
CA LEU A 189 9.22 -6.27 2.69
C LEU A 189 8.04 -5.46 3.23
N THR A 190 6.81 -5.81 2.85
CA THR A 190 5.59 -5.13 3.31
C THR A 190 5.15 -5.53 4.73
N GLN A 191 5.52 -6.72 5.18
CA GLN A 191 5.11 -7.26 6.49
C GLN A 191 6.18 -7.06 7.57
N ALA A 192 7.46 -7.03 7.21
CA ALA A 192 8.57 -6.96 8.15
C ALA A 192 8.72 -5.60 8.86
N THR A 193 8.04 -4.55 8.41
CA THR A 193 8.24 -3.18 8.91
C THR A 193 7.66 -2.91 10.30
N ASP A 194 6.72 -3.73 10.81
CA ASP A 194 6.03 -3.52 12.10
C ASP A 194 5.82 -4.80 12.95
N ALA A 195 6.28 -5.97 12.47
CA ALA A 195 5.97 -7.26 13.10
C ALA A 195 7.00 -7.69 14.16
N ASP A 196 6.56 -8.56 15.08
CA ASP A 196 7.39 -9.18 16.11
C ASP A 196 8.56 -9.98 15.48
N PRO A 197 9.80 -9.89 15.99
CA PRO A 197 10.95 -10.53 15.36
C PRO A 197 10.82 -12.05 15.15
N LEU A 198 10.11 -12.77 16.03
CA LEU A 198 9.87 -14.21 15.85
C LEU A 198 8.94 -14.49 14.67
N GLN A 199 7.94 -13.62 14.44
CA GLN A 199 7.05 -13.73 13.29
C GLN A 199 7.78 -13.43 11.99
N ASN A 200 8.62 -12.39 11.98
CA ASN A 200 9.48 -12.06 10.84
C ASN A 200 10.39 -13.24 10.50
N LEU A 201 11.05 -13.84 11.49
CA LEU A 201 11.91 -15.02 11.28
C LEU A 201 11.15 -16.21 10.69
N SER A 202 9.94 -16.49 11.16
CA SER A 202 9.11 -17.56 10.60
C SER A 202 8.88 -17.37 9.10
N LEU A 203 8.60 -16.13 8.69
CA LEU A 203 8.33 -15.79 7.30
C LEU A 203 9.61 -15.81 6.43
N LEU A 204 10.70 -15.25 6.95
CA LEU A 204 12.00 -15.25 6.27
C LEU A 204 12.53 -16.68 6.06
N LYS A 205 12.39 -17.57 7.06
CA LYS A 205 12.81 -18.98 6.95
C LYS A 205 11.99 -19.76 5.93
N LYS A 206 10.68 -19.55 5.87
CA LYS A 206 9.86 -20.17 4.82
C LYS A 206 10.29 -19.74 3.41
N PHE A 207 10.71 -18.48 3.25
CA PHE A 207 11.26 -18.02 1.96
C PHE A 207 12.58 -18.73 1.67
N GLU A 208 13.46 -18.80 2.67
CA GLU A 208 14.75 -19.46 2.57
C GLU A 208 14.62 -20.94 2.15
N GLU A 209 13.64 -21.64 2.72
CA GLU A 209 13.34 -23.05 2.40
C GLU A 209 12.76 -23.21 0.99
N ARG A 210 11.88 -22.30 0.56
CA ARG A 210 11.16 -22.42 -0.72
C ARG A 210 11.99 -21.93 -1.91
N PHE A 211 12.81 -20.90 -1.72
CA PHE A 211 13.52 -20.21 -2.81
C PHE A 211 15.04 -20.12 -2.58
N PRO A 212 15.76 -21.25 -2.41
CA PRO A 212 17.18 -21.25 -2.11
C PRO A 212 18.08 -20.67 -3.21
N ASN A 213 17.56 -20.57 -4.44
CA ASN A 213 18.29 -20.07 -5.61
C ASN A 213 17.78 -18.69 -6.10
N SER A 214 16.93 -18.02 -5.32
CA SER A 214 16.42 -16.69 -5.72
C SER A 214 17.53 -15.66 -5.76
N ALA A 215 17.41 -14.69 -6.68
CA ALA A 215 18.28 -13.52 -6.71
C ALA A 215 18.20 -12.69 -5.42
N HIS A 216 17.12 -12.82 -4.65
CA HIS A 216 16.91 -12.12 -3.38
C HIS A 216 17.49 -12.85 -2.15
N TYR A 217 18.04 -14.05 -2.33
CA TYR A 217 18.44 -14.92 -1.21
C TYR A 217 19.47 -14.27 -0.28
N GLU A 218 20.48 -13.58 -0.82
CA GLU A 218 21.46 -12.84 -0.03
C GLU A 218 20.80 -11.85 0.95
N ARG A 219 19.82 -11.10 0.44
CA ARG A 219 19.09 -10.10 1.22
C ARG A 219 18.18 -10.72 2.27
N ILE A 220 17.62 -11.90 1.99
CA ILE A 220 16.85 -12.66 2.97
C ILE A 220 17.71 -13.15 4.12
N ILE A 221 18.91 -13.70 3.82
CA ILE A 221 19.86 -14.07 4.88
C ILE A 221 20.23 -12.85 5.72
N ASP A 222 20.47 -11.71 5.08
CA ASP A 222 20.80 -10.46 5.77
C ASP A 222 19.68 -10.01 6.72
N MET A 223 18.42 -10.09 6.29
CA MET A 223 17.27 -9.82 7.14
C MET A 223 17.16 -10.80 8.31
N ILE A 224 17.40 -12.10 8.09
CA ILE A 224 17.40 -13.12 9.15
C ILE A 224 18.47 -12.81 10.21
N ILE A 225 19.67 -12.42 9.78
CA ILE A 225 20.75 -11.98 10.68
C ILE A 225 20.28 -10.81 11.55
N GLY A 226 19.62 -9.81 10.94
CA GLY A 226 19.09 -8.66 11.66
C GLY A 226 18.04 -9.04 12.72
N GLU A 227 17.13 -9.97 12.41
CA GLU A 227 16.12 -10.41 13.38
C GLU A 227 16.72 -11.23 14.53
N TYR A 228 17.72 -12.07 14.27
CA TYR A 228 18.41 -12.81 15.32
C TYR A 228 19.26 -11.94 16.24
N ASP A 229 19.87 -10.89 15.70
CA ASP A 229 20.58 -9.88 16.50
C ASP A 229 19.62 -9.15 17.45
N LYS A 230 18.41 -8.78 16.98
CA LYS A 230 17.36 -8.17 17.81
C LYS A 230 16.89 -9.09 18.94
N LEU A 231 16.75 -10.40 18.66
CA LEU A 231 16.32 -11.38 19.66
C LEU A 231 17.42 -11.78 20.65
N GLY A 232 18.69 -11.50 20.34
CA GLY A 232 19.82 -11.92 21.16
C GLY A 232 20.09 -13.42 21.13
N ASP A 233 19.59 -14.15 20.11
CA ASP A 233 19.89 -15.58 19.92
C ASP A 233 21.26 -15.71 19.25
N GLU A 234 22.32 -15.65 20.07
CA GLU A 234 23.71 -15.69 19.59
C GLU A 234 24.06 -16.98 18.85
N TYR A 235 23.41 -18.11 19.17
CA TYR A 235 23.66 -19.39 18.51
C TYR A 235 23.18 -19.36 17.06
N GLN A 236 21.92 -18.95 16.84
CA GLN A 236 21.38 -18.83 15.49
C GLN A 236 22.04 -17.69 14.72
N LEU A 237 22.33 -16.57 15.38
CA LEU A 237 23.08 -15.47 14.76
C LEU A 237 24.44 -15.95 14.23
N ASN A 238 25.20 -16.71 15.03
CA ASN A 238 26.47 -17.31 14.60
C ASN A 238 26.28 -18.24 13.39
N HIS A 239 25.27 -19.10 13.41
CA HIS A 239 24.94 -20.00 12.30
C HIS A 239 24.71 -19.23 10.98
N TYR A 240 23.85 -18.22 10.99
CA TYR A 240 23.52 -17.45 9.79
C TYR A 240 24.66 -16.55 9.32
N LEU A 241 25.45 -15.99 10.23
CA LEU A 241 26.66 -15.24 9.87
C LEU A 241 27.70 -16.14 9.18
N ARG A 242 27.94 -17.37 9.68
CA ARG A 242 28.81 -18.35 9.00
C ARG A 242 28.28 -18.68 7.61
N LYS A 243 26.97 -18.93 7.49
CA LYS A 243 26.31 -19.21 6.22
C LYS A 243 26.47 -18.06 5.23
N PHE A 244 26.28 -16.82 5.66
CA PHE A 244 26.45 -15.63 4.82
C PHE A 244 27.88 -15.50 4.29
N ILE A 245 28.89 -15.60 5.16
CA ILE A 245 30.31 -15.47 4.76
C ILE A 245 30.75 -16.60 3.83
N TYR A 246 30.20 -17.80 4.00
CA TYR A 246 30.50 -18.92 3.11
C TYR A 246 29.83 -18.75 1.73
N THR A 247 28.59 -18.29 1.71
CA THR A 247 27.76 -18.22 0.49
C THR A 247 28.05 -16.95 -0.33
N TYR A 248 28.30 -15.83 0.34
CA TYR A 248 28.46 -14.50 -0.25
C TYR A 248 29.76 -13.79 0.18
N PRO A 249 30.94 -14.41 -0.02
CA PRO A 249 32.22 -13.85 0.42
C PRO A 249 32.62 -12.55 -0.31
N SER A 250 31.97 -12.24 -1.44
CA SER A 250 32.24 -11.03 -2.23
C SER A 250 31.15 -9.96 -2.07
N SER A 251 30.20 -10.16 -1.17
CA SER A 251 29.17 -9.16 -0.87
C SER A 251 29.79 -7.87 -0.36
N SER A 252 29.19 -6.73 -0.71
CA SER A 252 29.61 -5.42 -0.21
C SER A 252 29.48 -5.27 1.31
N THR A 253 28.73 -6.15 1.97
CA THR A 253 28.56 -6.16 3.45
C THR A 253 29.30 -7.32 4.11
N ALA A 254 30.05 -8.12 3.36
CA ALA A 254 30.71 -9.32 3.89
C ALA A 254 31.73 -9.02 4.98
N ASP A 255 32.44 -7.89 4.92
CA ASP A 255 33.36 -7.47 5.97
C ASP A 255 32.60 -7.17 7.28
N GLN A 256 31.51 -6.40 7.22
CA GLN A 256 30.64 -6.12 8.36
C GLN A 256 30.12 -7.41 9.00
N LYS A 257 29.64 -8.37 8.19
CA LYS A 257 29.16 -9.67 8.70
C LYS A 257 30.28 -10.51 9.30
N LEU A 258 31.49 -10.45 8.75
CA LEU A 258 32.62 -11.16 9.32
C LEU A 258 33.05 -10.56 10.66
N LEU A 259 33.02 -9.23 10.81
CA LEU A 259 33.26 -8.58 12.09
C LEU A 259 32.18 -8.92 13.13
N MET A 260 30.90 -8.95 12.73
CA MET A 260 29.82 -9.41 13.61
C MET A 260 30.07 -10.85 14.07
N LEU A 261 30.47 -11.75 13.16
CA LEU A 261 30.77 -13.15 13.48
C LEU A 261 31.93 -13.25 14.49
N ILE A 262 33.03 -12.53 14.24
CA ILE A 262 34.17 -12.47 15.17
C ILE A 262 33.71 -12.00 16.55
N SER A 263 32.86 -10.97 16.60
CA SER A 263 32.37 -10.40 17.85
C SER A 263 31.50 -11.38 18.63
N VAL A 264 30.55 -12.05 17.97
CA VAL A 264 29.70 -13.08 18.58
C VAL A 264 30.54 -14.24 19.12
N GLN A 265 31.45 -14.77 18.30
CA GLN A 265 32.32 -15.89 18.69
C GLN A 265 33.27 -15.53 19.82
N ARG A 266 33.77 -14.29 19.85
CA ARG A 266 34.63 -13.83 20.94
C ARG A 266 33.86 -13.70 22.25
N LYS A 267 32.60 -13.22 22.21
CA LYS A 267 31.74 -13.17 23.39
C LYS A 267 31.40 -14.57 23.92
N SER A 268 31.12 -15.51 23.02
CA SER A 268 30.81 -16.90 23.40
C SER A 268 32.06 -17.73 23.76
N GLY A 269 33.27 -17.19 23.58
CA GLY A 269 34.52 -17.90 23.85
C GLY A 269 34.88 -18.97 22.81
N GLU A 270 34.24 -18.96 21.64
CA GLU A 270 34.51 -19.88 20.54
C GLU A 270 35.89 -19.61 19.90
N PRO A 271 36.86 -20.54 19.95
CA PRO A 271 38.21 -20.31 19.45
C PRO A 271 38.30 -19.90 17.97
N SER A 272 37.29 -20.24 17.16
CA SER A 272 37.21 -19.87 15.75
C SER A 272 37.17 -18.36 15.51
N TRP A 273 36.89 -17.53 16.53
CA TRP A 273 36.94 -16.08 16.38
C TRP A 273 38.33 -15.61 15.92
N TYR A 274 39.39 -16.28 16.36
CA TYR A 274 40.77 -15.91 16.03
C TYR A 274 41.09 -16.19 14.56
N GLU A 275 40.69 -17.36 14.06
CA GLU A 275 40.80 -17.74 12.64
C GLU A 275 40.02 -16.76 11.76
N ASN A 276 38.79 -16.43 12.14
CA ASN A 276 37.98 -15.44 11.42
C ASN A 276 38.59 -14.03 11.48
N GLY A 277 39.25 -13.67 12.58
CA GLY A 277 40.03 -12.44 12.71
C GLY A 277 41.18 -12.38 11.69
N LEU A 278 41.99 -13.44 11.59
CA LEU A 278 43.04 -13.53 10.57
C LEU A 278 42.46 -13.47 9.16
N ARG A 279 41.35 -14.19 8.91
CA ARG A 279 40.65 -14.17 7.62
C ARG A 279 40.20 -12.77 7.24
N PHE A 280 39.71 -11.98 8.19
CA PHE A 280 39.34 -10.59 7.95
C PHE A 280 40.56 -9.77 7.52
N LEU A 281 41.67 -9.85 8.26
CA LEU A 281 42.88 -9.08 7.96
C LEU A 281 43.46 -9.41 6.58
N LEU A 282 43.31 -10.66 6.13
CA LEU A 282 43.78 -11.10 4.82
C LEU A 282 42.85 -10.72 3.67
N LEU A 283 41.53 -10.85 3.87
CA LEU A 283 40.55 -10.65 2.79
C LEU A 283 40.07 -9.20 2.66
N TYR A 284 40.10 -8.43 3.75
CA TYR A 284 39.58 -7.06 3.79
C TYR A 284 40.61 -6.06 4.37
N PRO A 285 41.83 -5.97 3.80
CA PRO A 285 42.88 -5.09 4.31
C PRO A 285 42.52 -3.59 4.25
N GLU A 286 41.64 -3.21 3.31
CA GLU A 286 41.23 -1.83 3.06
C GLU A 286 39.91 -1.44 3.76
N SER A 287 39.29 -2.36 4.50
CA SER A 287 38.03 -2.06 5.20
C SER A 287 38.27 -1.04 6.32
N GLU A 288 37.37 -0.07 6.45
CA GLU A 288 37.38 0.91 7.56
C GLU A 288 37.31 0.22 8.95
N LEU A 289 36.83 -1.02 8.99
CA LEU A 289 36.68 -1.82 10.19
C LEU A 289 37.97 -2.55 10.62
N ILE A 290 39.04 -2.51 9.81
CA ILE A 290 40.26 -3.27 10.07
C ILE A 290 40.89 -2.94 11.42
N GLY A 291 40.85 -1.66 11.84
CA GLY A 291 41.38 -1.24 13.13
C GLY A 291 40.69 -1.92 14.32
N THR A 292 39.40 -2.21 14.21
CA THR A 292 38.64 -2.95 15.24
C THR A 292 39.14 -4.39 15.35
N VAL A 293 39.37 -5.05 14.23
CA VAL A 293 39.87 -6.44 14.20
C VAL A 293 41.31 -6.49 14.74
N ARG A 294 42.19 -5.58 14.32
CA ARG A 294 43.57 -5.51 14.83
C ARG A 294 43.63 -5.35 16.35
N LYS A 295 42.73 -4.55 16.93
CA LYS A 295 42.56 -4.42 18.39
C LYS A 295 42.10 -5.73 19.03
N PHE A 296 41.11 -6.42 18.46
CA PHE A 296 40.68 -7.73 18.95
C PHE A 296 41.81 -8.76 18.95
N MET A 297 42.69 -8.68 17.96
CA MET A 297 43.85 -9.56 17.82
C MET A 297 45.07 -9.15 18.65
N GLY A 298 45.02 -8.01 19.34
CA GLY A 298 46.14 -7.50 20.16
C GLY A 298 47.34 -7.02 19.34
N ILE A 299 47.14 -6.67 18.06
CA ILE A 299 48.17 -6.16 17.15
C ILE A 299 48.44 -4.68 17.45
N ASP A 300 47.37 -3.90 17.59
CA ASP A 300 47.44 -2.49 17.97
C ASP A 300 47.04 -2.37 19.44
N ARG A 301 48.03 -2.09 20.30
CA ARG A 301 47.84 -1.82 21.73
C ARG A 301 47.58 -0.35 21.99
#